data_AF-A0A257MPJ7-F1
#
_entry.id   AF-A0A257MPJ7-F1
#
_cell.length_a   1.000
_cell.length_b   1.000
_cell.length_c   1.000
_cell.angle_alpha   90.00
_cell.angle_beta   90.00
_cell.angle_gamma   90.00
#
_symmetry.space_group_name_H-M   'P 1'
#
loop_
_entity.id
_entity.type
_entity.pdbx_description
1 polymer ?
#
loop_
_entity_poly.entity_id
_entity_poly.type
_entity_poly.pdbx_seq_one_letter_code
_entity_poly.pdbx_strand_id
1 'polypeptide(L)'
;VVRLEQQHHIACGAEEHFVSFTAPDDTLIGFLRLRLGAAARVRELHVYGPMLPIGSRKEGWQHRGFGERLLEEAERLAREAGYSRLEITSGIGARGYYRRLGYDLLGPYMVKRLLDS
;
A
#
# COMPACT_ATOMS: atom_id res chain seq x y z
N VAL A 1 -18.66 8.95 0.61
CA VAL A 1 -17.97 7.75 1.11
C VAL A 1 -16.65 7.62 0.38
N VAL A 2 -15.55 7.28 1.07
CA VAL A 2 -14.24 7.03 0.43
C VAL A 2 -14.32 5.79 -0.45
N ARG A 3 -13.73 5.83 -1.65
CA ARG A 3 -13.74 4.73 -2.61
C ARG A 3 -12.35 4.10 -2.72
N LEU A 4 -12.31 2.78 -2.85
CA LEU A 4 -11.11 2.02 -3.20
C LEU A 4 -11.17 1.73 -4.69
N GLU A 5 -10.14 2.10 -5.42
CA GLU A 5 -10.03 1.91 -6.86
C GLU A 5 -8.81 1.05 -7.18
N GLN A 6 -8.96 0.16 -8.16
CA GLN A 6 -7.89 -0.74 -8.61
C GLN A 6 -7.80 -0.66 -10.12
N GLN A 7 -6.61 -0.38 -10.62
CA GLN A 7 -6.29 -0.41 -12.04
C GLN A 7 -5.11 -1.36 -12.24
N HIS A 8 -5.13 -2.19 -13.27
CA HIS A 8 -4.01 -3.07 -13.59
C HIS A 8 -3.66 -3.00 -15.07
N HIS A 9 -2.37 -3.19 -15.38
CA HIS A 9 -1.89 -3.29 -16.75
C HIS A 9 -0.64 -4.19 -16.82
N ILE A 10 -0.37 -4.73 -18.01
CA ILE A 10 0.87 -5.45 -18.25
C ILE A 10 1.98 -4.45 -18.60
N ALA A 11 3.12 -4.54 -17.92
CA ALA A 11 4.32 -3.76 -18.25
C ALA A 11 5.60 -4.57 -18.05
N CYS A 12 6.40 -4.64 -19.11
CA CYS A 12 7.65 -5.41 -19.17
C CYS A 12 7.45 -6.87 -18.73
N GLY A 13 6.38 -7.52 -19.22
CA GLY A 13 6.09 -8.93 -18.96
C GLY A 13 5.63 -9.26 -17.53
N ALA A 14 5.24 -8.27 -16.74
CA ALA A 14 4.67 -8.46 -15.41
C ALA A 14 3.42 -7.60 -15.24
N GLU A 15 2.58 -7.97 -14.28
CA GLU A 15 1.36 -7.24 -13.96
C GLU A 15 1.68 -6.13 -12.95
N GLU A 16 1.27 -4.90 -13.26
CA GLU A 16 1.35 -3.75 -12.35
C GLU A 16 -0.06 -3.37 -11.93
N HIS A 17 -0.31 -3.32 -10.63
CA HIS A 17 -1.54 -2.85 -10.01
C HIS A 17 -1.31 -1.48 -9.36
N PHE A 18 -2.20 -0.55 -9.66
CA PHE A 18 -2.35 0.73 -8.98
C PHE A 18 -3.60 0.65 -8.11
N VAL A 19 -3.41 0.70 -6.80
CA VAL A 19 -4.49 0.64 -5.80
C VAL A 19 -4.56 2.00 -5.11
N SER A 20 -5.73 2.65 -5.09
CA SER A 20 -5.88 4.00 -4.55
C SER A 20 -7.13 4.16 -3.71
N PHE A 21 -7.06 5.10 -2.76
CA PHE A 21 -8.22 5.62 -2.06
C PHE A 21 -8.54 7.04 -2.55
N THR A 22 -9.79 7.27 -2.93
CA THR A 22 -10.30 8.58 -3.37
C THR A 22 -11.44 9.05 -2.48
N ALA A 23 -11.45 10.34 -2.16
CA ALA A 23 -12.54 11.00 -1.46
C ALA A 23 -13.75 11.22 -2.42
N PRO A 24 -14.93 11.59 -1.90
CA PRO A 24 -16.13 11.75 -2.72
C PRO A 24 -16.02 12.81 -3.82
N ASP A 25 -15.12 13.77 -3.64
CA ASP A 25 -14.76 14.87 -4.55
C ASP A 25 -13.61 14.50 -5.51
N ASP A 26 -13.32 13.20 -5.66
CA ASP A 26 -12.24 12.65 -6.48
C ASP A 26 -10.82 13.00 -6.00
N THR A 27 -10.69 13.59 -4.82
CA THR A 27 -9.39 13.88 -4.21
C THR A 27 -8.66 12.58 -3.84
N LEU A 28 -7.43 12.41 -4.33
CA LEU A 28 -6.59 11.25 -4.03
C LEU A 28 -6.06 11.32 -2.58
N ILE A 29 -6.46 10.35 -1.75
CA ILE A 29 -6.06 10.24 -0.33
C ILE A 29 -4.74 9.47 -0.19
N GLY A 30 -4.53 8.47 -1.03
CA GLY A 30 -3.31 7.67 -1.04
C GLY A 30 -3.36 6.60 -2.10
N PHE A 31 -2.20 6.05 -2.43
CA PHE A 31 -2.06 5.00 -3.42
C PHE A 31 -0.92 4.05 -3.09
N LEU A 32 -0.98 2.88 -3.71
CA LEU A 32 0.03 1.83 -3.66
C LEU A 32 0.26 1.29 -5.07
N ARG A 33 1.53 1.04 -5.39
CA ARG A 33 1.94 0.37 -6.63
C ARG A 33 2.47 -1.01 -6.33
N LEU A 34 1.74 -2.02 -6.77
CA LEU A 34 2.09 -3.43 -6.62
C LEU A 34 2.53 -3.98 -7.98
N ARG A 35 3.67 -4.65 -8.03
CA ARG A 35 4.13 -5.39 -9.19
C ARG A 35 4.10 -6.89 -8.88
N LEU A 36 3.42 -7.66 -9.71
CA LEU A 36 3.37 -9.12 -9.67
C LEU A 36 4.19 -9.67 -10.84
N GLY A 37 5.42 -10.12 -10.55
CA GLY A 37 6.33 -10.73 -11.54
C GLY A 37 7.12 -11.87 -10.93
N ALA A 38 8.45 -11.84 -11.01
CA ALA A 38 9.29 -12.83 -10.31
C ALA A 38 9.08 -12.83 -8.78
N ALA A 39 8.63 -11.72 -8.21
CA ALA A 39 8.18 -11.57 -6.83
C ALA A 39 7.02 -10.57 -6.78
N ALA A 40 6.15 -10.69 -5.77
CA ALA A 40 5.17 -9.66 -5.44
C ALA A 40 5.88 -8.52 -4.70
N ARG A 41 5.87 -7.33 -5.29
CA ARG A 41 6.61 -6.17 -4.75
C ARG A 41 5.77 -4.90 -4.73
N VAL A 42 5.61 -4.32 -3.55
CA VAL A 42 5.18 -2.95 -3.38
C VAL A 42 6.36 -2.04 -3.70
N ARG A 43 6.23 -1.30 -4.80
CA ARG A 43 7.27 -0.39 -5.28
C ARG A 43 7.13 1.00 -4.68
N GLU A 44 5.92 1.38 -4.31
CA GLU A 44 5.58 2.69 -3.79
C GLU A 44 4.32 2.58 -2.93
N LEU A 45 4.33 3.25 -1.79
CA LEU A 45 3.18 3.49 -0.94
C LEU A 45 3.22 4.96 -0.54
N HIS A 46 2.16 5.70 -0.85
CA HIS A 46 2.04 7.10 -0.51
C HIS A 46 0.67 7.36 0.09
N VAL A 47 0.64 8.04 1.23
CA VAL A 47 -0.60 8.52 1.85
C VAL A 47 -0.43 10.01 2.02
N TYR A 48 -1.33 10.79 1.42
CA TYR A 48 -1.31 12.23 1.59
C TYR A 48 -1.67 12.56 3.05
N GLY A 49 -0.87 13.42 3.66
CA GLY A 49 -1.19 13.98 4.97
C GLY A 49 -2.53 14.72 4.92
N PRO A 50 -3.14 15.01 6.08
CA PRO A 50 -4.46 15.64 6.10
C PRO A 50 -4.41 16.95 5.32
N MET A 51 -5.15 17.03 4.20
CA MET A 51 -5.53 18.31 3.62
C MET A 51 -6.58 18.92 4.54
N LEU A 52 -6.13 19.55 5.63
CA LEU A 52 -7.01 20.42 6.39
C LEU A 52 -7.13 21.72 5.59
N PRO A 53 -8.35 22.13 5.21
CA PRO A 53 -8.60 23.54 4.92
C PRO A 53 -8.12 24.35 6.12
N ILE A 54 -7.38 25.44 5.88
CA ILE A 54 -7.00 26.37 6.94
C ILE A 54 -8.31 26.88 7.58
N GLY A 55 -8.66 26.39 8.76
CA GLY A 55 -9.80 26.87 9.55
C GLY A 55 -10.75 25.83 10.14
N SER A 56 -10.75 24.57 9.71
CA SER A 56 -11.66 23.54 10.25
C SER A 56 -10.97 22.62 11.26
N ARG A 57 -11.20 22.85 12.56
CA ARG A 57 -10.92 21.84 13.60
C ARG A 57 -12.06 20.83 13.63
N LYS A 58 -11.92 19.73 12.91
CA LYS A 58 -12.48 18.39 13.16
C LYS A 58 -11.84 17.45 12.12
N GLU A 59 -11.66 16.16 12.43
CA GLU A 59 -11.21 15.08 11.51
C GLU A 59 -9.71 14.69 11.43
N GLY A 60 -8.86 15.12 12.37
CA GLY A 60 -7.48 14.58 12.49
C GLY A 60 -7.37 13.06 12.76
N TRP A 61 -8.50 12.36 12.94
CA TRP A 61 -8.59 10.94 13.28
C TRP A 61 -8.98 10.03 12.11
N GLN A 62 -9.57 10.55 11.03
CA GLN A 62 -10.12 9.70 9.95
C GLN A 62 -9.07 9.17 8.95
N HIS A 63 -7.83 9.67 9.00
CA HIS A 63 -6.76 9.32 8.04
C HIS A 63 -5.79 8.25 8.59
N ARG A 64 -5.94 7.86 9.85
CA ARG A 64 -5.14 6.78 10.45
C ARG A 64 -5.66 5.44 9.94
N GLY A 65 -5.01 4.89 8.91
CA GLY A 65 -5.25 3.52 8.45
C GLY A 65 -5.24 3.32 6.94
N PHE A 66 -5.28 4.37 6.11
CA PHE A 66 -5.28 4.19 4.65
C PHE A 66 -4.03 3.47 4.15
N GLY A 67 -2.85 3.77 4.71
CA GLY A 67 -1.63 3.06 4.34
C GLY A 67 -1.67 1.58 4.69
N GLU A 68 -2.26 1.23 5.83
CA GLU A 68 -2.42 -0.16 6.26
C GLU A 68 -3.44 -0.89 5.39
N ARG A 69 -4.59 -0.27 5.10
CA ARG A 69 -5.60 -0.81 4.19
C ARG A 69 -5.10 -1.00 2.76
N LEU A 70 -4.26 -0.10 2.26
CA LEU A 70 -3.59 -0.28 0.96
C LEU A 70 -2.66 -1.50 0.98
N LEU A 71 -1.93 -1.70 2.08
CA LEU A 71 -1.08 -2.87 2.26
C LEU A 71 -1.89 -4.15 2.39
N GLU A 72 -3.00 -4.16 3.12
CA GLU A 72 -3.93 -5.29 3.22
C GLU A 72 -4.43 -5.72 1.83
N GLU A 73 -4.82 -4.77 0.97
CA GLU A 73 -5.21 -5.07 -0.41
C GLU A 73 -4.04 -5.61 -1.23
N ALA A 74 -2.84 -5.08 -1.06
CA ALA A 74 -1.65 -5.60 -1.74
C ALA A 74 -1.30 -7.03 -1.29
N GLU A 75 -1.42 -7.32 0.01
CA GLU A 75 -1.25 -8.65 0.59
C GLU A 75 -2.31 -9.63 0.05
N ARG A 76 -3.57 -9.19 -0.07
CA ARG A 76 -4.65 -9.99 -0.66
C ARG A 76 -4.38 -10.32 -2.12
N LEU A 77 -4.08 -9.31 -2.95
CA LEU A 77 -3.78 -9.49 -4.38
C LEU A 77 -2.57 -10.40 -4.61
N ALA A 78 -1.51 -10.22 -3.82
CA ALA A 78 -0.33 -11.08 -3.90
C ALA A 78 -0.63 -12.53 -3.50
N ARG A 79 -1.46 -12.75 -2.47
CA ARG A 79 -1.89 -14.10 -2.07
C ARG A 79 -2.74 -14.77 -3.15
N GLU A 80 -3.69 -14.04 -3.72
CA GLU A 80 -4.57 -14.55 -4.79
C GLU A 80 -3.78 -14.91 -6.06
N ALA A 81 -2.71 -14.19 -6.35
CA ALA A 81 -1.78 -14.50 -7.44
C ALA A 81 -0.76 -15.62 -7.09
N GLY A 82 -0.86 -16.23 -5.91
CA GLY A 82 -0.05 -17.39 -5.51
C GLY A 82 1.32 -17.06 -4.91
N TYR A 83 1.59 -15.81 -4.54
CA TYR A 83 2.85 -15.44 -3.89
C TYR A 83 2.86 -15.80 -2.40
N SER A 84 3.98 -16.33 -1.93
CA SER A 84 4.17 -16.73 -0.53
C SER A 84 4.61 -15.59 0.39
N ARG A 85 5.00 -14.44 -0.18
CA ARG A 85 5.48 -13.26 0.55
C ARG A 85 5.23 -11.98 -0.25
N LEU A 86 5.18 -10.85 0.45
CA LEU A 86 5.18 -9.50 -0.12
C LEU A 86 6.47 -8.78 0.25
N GLU A 87 7.09 -8.13 -0.75
CA GLU A 87 8.29 -7.31 -0.56
C GLU A 87 7.97 -5.83 -0.74
N ILE A 88 8.50 -4.97 0.12
CA ILE A 88 8.29 -3.52 0.05
C ILE A 88 9.63 -2.81 -0.13
N THR A 89 9.73 -2.00 -1.18
CA THR A 89 10.82 -1.03 -1.33
C THR A 89 10.62 0.10 -0.32
N SER A 90 11.45 0.15 0.72
CA SER A 90 11.28 1.09 1.83
C SER A 90 12.53 1.90 2.11
N GLY A 91 12.38 3.22 2.15
CA GLY A 91 13.40 4.13 2.68
C GLY A 91 13.65 3.88 4.17
N ILE A 92 14.88 4.10 4.62
CA ILE A 92 15.33 3.75 5.99
C ILE A 92 14.38 4.31 7.08
N GLY A 93 13.93 5.56 6.94
CA GLY A 93 13.03 6.22 7.90
C GLY A 93 11.62 5.62 7.98
N ALA A 94 11.16 4.91 6.94
CA ALA A 94 9.83 4.29 6.91
C ALA A 94 9.84 2.84 7.44
N ARG A 95 11.00 2.21 7.61
CA ARG A 95 11.10 0.80 8.06
C ARG A 95 10.40 0.54 9.39
N GLY A 96 10.43 1.51 10.31
CA GLY A 96 9.74 1.41 11.60
C GLY A 96 8.21 1.32 11.48
N TYR A 97 7.62 1.90 10.43
CA TYR A 97 6.20 1.77 10.13
C TYR A 97 5.86 0.33 9.73
N TYR A 98 6.60 -0.24 8.77
CA TYR A 98 6.36 -1.60 8.29
C TYR A 98 6.62 -2.67 9.36
N ARG A 99 7.59 -2.47 10.26
CA ARG A 99 7.82 -3.39 11.39
C ARG A 99 6.60 -3.52 12.30
N ARG A 100 5.87 -2.43 12.55
CA ARG A 100 4.64 -2.48 13.35
C ARG A 100 3.52 -3.29 12.67
N LEU A 101 3.61 -3.46 11.35
CA LEU A 101 2.67 -4.23 10.53
C LEU A 101 3.14 -5.69 10.28
N GLY A 102 4.17 -6.14 10.99
CA GLY A 102 4.68 -7.52 10.90
C GLY A 102 5.65 -7.77 9.74
N TYR A 103 6.26 -6.72 9.17
CA TYR A 103 7.30 -6.87 8.16
C TYR A 103 8.69 -6.87 8.80
N ASP A 104 9.55 -7.76 8.33
CA ASP A 104 10.95 -7.85 8.72
C ASP A 104 11.89 -7.36 7.62
N LEU A 105 13.07 -6.86 7.99
CA LEU A 105 14.06 -6.42 7.01
C LEU A 105 14.78 -7.65 6.42
N LEU A 106 14.69 -7.84 5.11
CA LEU A 106 15.44 -8.85 4.36
C LEU A 106 16.13 -8.19 3.16
N GLY A 107 17.46 -8.08 3.24
CA GLY A 107 18.24 -7.34 2.25
C GLY A 107 17.78 -5.87 2.19
N PRO A 108 17.47 -5.32 0.99
CA PRO A 108 16.99 -3.95 0.86
C PRO A 108 15.48 -3.79 1.10
N TYR A 109 14.73 -4.87 1.32
CA TYR A 109 13.27 -4.87 1.36
C TYR A 109 12.71 -5.09 2.76
N MET A 110 11.53 -4.53 3.03
CA MET A 110 10.68 -4.98 4.15
C MET A 110 9.81 -6.12 3.63
N VAL A 111 9.82 -7.26 4.30
CA VAL A 111 9.20 -8.50 3.81
C VAL A 111 8.24 -9.07 4.84
N LYS A 112 7.06 -9.50 4.39
CA LYS A 112 6.09 -10.24 5.18
C LYS A 112 5.72 -11.52 4.45
N ARG A 113 5.70 -12.66 5.16
CA ARG A 113 5.16 -13.91 4.62
C ARG A 113 3.63 -13.80 4.56
N LEU A 114 3.04 -14.22 3.45
CA LEU A 114 1.59 -14.19 3.23
C LEU A 114 0.92 -15.53 3.46
N LEU A 115 1.75 -16.57 3.59
CA LEU A 115 1.37 -17.88 4.06
C LEU A 115 1.23 -17.80 5.57
N ASP A 116 -0.01 -17.66 6.03
CA ASP A 116 -0.36 -18.10 7.37
C ASP A 116 -1.02 -19.48 7.27
N SER A 117 -0.69 -20.28 8.28
CA SER A 117 -0.98 -21.71 8.49
C SER A 117 -2.46 -22.03 8.65
#